data_AF-A0AA43I1Z7-F1
#
_entry.id   AF-A0AA43I1Z7-F1
#
_cell.length_a   1.000
_cell.length_b   1.000
_cell.length_c   1.000
_cell.angle_alpha   90.00
_cell.angle_beta   90.00
_cell.angle_gamma   90.00
#
_symmetry.space_group_name_H-M   'P 1'
#
loop_
_entity.id
_entity.type
_entity.pdbx_description
1 polymer ?
#
loop_
_entity_poly.entity_id
_entity_poly.type
_entity_poly.pdbx_seq_one_letter_code
_entity_poly.pdbx_strand_id
1 'polypeptide(L)'
;MKNTILFIGGIILLSNLLLGMILSAYPIFNVGLNSVVIIVNTVLLYAVNVIQLKDAFKIFFSLFLPIIGVIEFILGLFANSQFKDNWFLVFIVFALMGEAILLVVIKKVSQINS
;
A
#
# COMPACT_ATOMS: atom_id res chain seq x y z
N MET A 1 3.66 -8.29 16.03
CA MET A 1 3.35 -7.26 15.00
C MET A 1 3.50 -7.79 13.57
N LYS A 2 4.63 -8.42 13.19
CA LYS A 2 4.89 -8.93 11.83
C LYS A 2 3.76 -9.81 11.25
N ASN A 3 3.37 -10.87 11.98
CA ASN A 3 2.31 -11.79 11.53
C ASN A 3 0.92 -11.13 11.54
N THR A 4 0.69 -10.20 12.47
CA THR A 4 -0.56 -9.43 12.57
C THR A 4 -0.78 -8.55 11.33
N ILE A 5 0.29 -7.95 10.79
CA ILE A 5 0.23 -7.13 9.56
C ILE A 5 -0.22 -7.98 8.37
N LEU A 6 0.38 -9.16 8.19
CA LEU A 6 -0.01 -10.07 7.11
C LEU A 6 -1.45 -10.56 7.26
N PHE A 7 -1.87 -10.86 8.50
CA PHE A 7 -3.25 -11.28 8.78
C PHE A 7 -4.26 -10.17 8.47
N ILE A 8 -4.00 -8.93 8.91
CA ILE A 8 -4.85 -7.77 8.62
C ILE A 8 -4.89 -7.49 7.11
N GLY A 9 -3.73 -7.48 6.45
CA GLY A 9 -3.66 -7.29 4.99
C GLY A 9 -4.43 -8.36 4.24
N GLY A 10 -4.38 -9.62 4.69
CA GLY A 10 -5.19 -10.72 4.16
C GLY A 10 -6.70 -10.48 4.31
N ILE A 11 -7.15 -10.03 5.49
CA ILE A 11 -8.56 -9.69 5.73
C ILE A 11 -9.01 -8.55 4.79
N ILE A 12 -8.19 -7.50 4.65
CA ILE A 12 -8.50 -6.36 3.78
C ILE A 12 -8.58 -6.81 2.32
N LEU A 13 -7.63 -7.64 1.87
CA LEU A 13 -7.63 -8.18 0.50
C LEU A 13 -8.86 -9.05 0.23
N LEU A 14 -9.21 -9.96 1.14
CA LEU A 14 -10.42 -10.77 1.04
C LEU A 14 -11.67 -9.91 0.98
N SER A 15 -11.75 -8.88 1.82
CA SER A 15 -12.85 -7.92 1.82
C SER A 15 -12.95 -7.20 0.47
N ASN A 16 -11.82 -6.76 -0.11
CA ASN A 16 -11.78 -6.12 -1.42
C ASN A 16 -12.32 -7.03 -2.54
N LEU A 17 -11.93 -8.31 -2.53
CA LEU A 17 -12.42 -9.28 -3.51
C LEU A 17 -13.92 -9.54 -3.35
N LEU A 18 -14.41 -9.69 -2.12
CA LEU A 18 -15.84 -9.84 -1.84
C LEU A 18 -16.63 -8.61 -2.29
N LEU A 19 -16.13 -7.40 -2.03
CA LEU A 19 -16.76 -6.16 -2.49
C LEU A 19 -16.83 -6.11 -4.03
N GLY A 20 -15.79 -6.57 -4.73
CA GLY A 20 -15.79 -6.68 -6.18
C GLY A 20 -16.84 -7.65 -6.74
N MET A 21 -17.20 -8.68 -5.96
CA MET A 21 -18.27 -9.62 -6.33
C MET A 21 -19.68 -9.09 -6.02
N ILE A 22 -19.80 -8.22 -5.01
CA ILE A 22 -21.10 -7.69 -4.54
C ILE A 22 -21.49 -6.42 -5.29
N LEU A 23 -20.53 -5.54 -5.59
CA LEU A 23 -20.79 -4.20 -6.12
C LEU A 23 -20.64 -4.16 -7.64
N SER A 24 -21.75 -4.04 -8.36
CA SER A 24 -21.74 -3.87 -9.83
C SER A 24 -21.02 -2.60 -10.29
N ALA A 25 -20.93 -1.58 -9.43
CA ALA A 25 -20.22 -0.33 -9.69
C ALA A 25 -18.71 -0.44 -9.43
N TYR A 26 -18.19 -1.62 -9.07
CA TYR A 26 -16.77 -1.84 -8.83
C TYR A 26 -16.19 -2.76 -9.93
N PRO A 27 -15.68 -2.19 -11.04
CA PRO A 27 -15.21 -2.98 -12.17
C PRO A 27 -14.07 -3.91 -11.78
N ILE A 28 -13.98 -5.06 -12.44
CA ILE A 28 -12.93 -6.06 -12.19
C ILE A 28 -11.51 -5.49 -12.31
N PHE A 29 -11.33 -4.50 -13.20
CA PHE A 29 -10.07 -3.76 -13.33
C PHE A 29 -9.70 -3.05 -12.03
N ASN A 30 -10.62 -2.28 -11.45
CA ASN A 30 -10.40 -1.54 -10.22
C ASN A 30 -10.20 -2.50 -9.04
N VAL A 31 -10.93 -3.63 -9.01
CA VAL A 31 -10.72 -4.70 -8.01
C VAL A 31 -9.29 -5.22 -8.07
N GLY A 32 -8.77 -5.48 -9.27
CA GLY A 32 -7.40 -5.91 -9.50
C GLY A 32 -6.38 -4.84 -9.07
N LEU A 33 -6.58 -3.59 -9.49
CA LEU A 33 -5.73 -2.46 -9.13
C LEU A 33 -5.62 -2.29 -7.61
N ASN A 34 -6.75 -2.23 -6.92
CA ASN A 34 -6.80 -2.08 -5.47
C ASN A 34 -6.27 -3.31 -4.74
N SER A 35 -6.41 -4.51 -5.30
CA SER A 35 -5.76 -5.71 -4.76
C SER A 35 -4.24 -5.57 -4.77
N VAL A 36 -3.67 -5.05 -5.87
CA VAL A 36 -2.23 -4.76 -5.95
C VAL A 36 -1.82 -3.71 -4.93
N VAL A 37 -2.57 -2.60 -4.82
CA VAL A 37 -2.32 -1.55 -3.82
C VAL A 37 -2.29 -2.13 -2.40
N ILE A 38 -3.28 -2.95 -2.03
CA ILE A 38 -3.35 -3.61 -0.70
C ILE A 38 -2.14 -4.52 -0.47
N ILE A 39 -1.77 -5.34 -1.46
CA ILE A 39 -0.63 -6.26 -1.34
C ILE A 39 0.67 -5.47 -1.15
N VAL A 40 0.94 -4.47 -1.99
CA VAL A 40 2.17 -3.69 -1.93
C VAL A 40 2.28 -2.95 -0.60
N ASN A 41 1.23 -2.25 -0.17
CA ASN A 41 1.21 -1.55 1.12
C ASN A 41 1.42 -2.52 2.30
N THR A 42 0.79 -3.69 2.27
CA THR A 42 0.98 -4.71 3.32
C THR A 42 2.43 -5.19 3.36
N VAL A 43 3.05 -5.42 2.21
CA VAL A 43 4.45 -5.85 2.10
C VAL A 43 5.40 -4.75 2.59
N LEU A 44 5.17 -3.49 2.22
CA LEU A 44 5.97 -2.37 2.70
C LEU A 44 5.86 -2.19 4.22
N LEU A 45 4.64 -2.25 4.76
CA LEU A 45 4.40 -2.16 6.20
C LEU A 45 5.03 -3.33 6.97
N TYR A 46 4.97 -4.53 6.40
CA TYR A 46 5.67 -5.69 6.93
C TYR A 46 7.19 -5.48 6.93
N ALA A 47 7.75 -4.97 5.83
CA ALA A 47 9.18 -4.69 5.70
C ALA A 47 9.68 -3.69 6.76
N VAL A 48 8.94 -2.59 6.99
CA VAL A 48 9.21 -1.64 8.10
C VAL A 48 9.31 -2.34 9.45
N ASN A 49 8.51 -3.39 9.66
CA ASN A 49 8.44 -4.12 10.91
C ASN A 49 9.48 -5.23 11.07
N VAL A 50 10.10 -5.66 9.97
CA VAL A 50 11.15 -6.70 9.95
C VAL A 50 12.55 -6.11 9.88
N ILE A 51 12.74 -5.02 9.16
CA ILE A 51 14.03 -4.35 9.00
C ILE A 51 14.42 -3.65 10.32
N GLN A 52 15.71 -3.62 10.61
CA GLN A 52 16.27 -2.84 11.72
C GLN A 52 16.24 -1.36 11.35
N LEU A 53 15.28 -0.64 11.91
CA LEU A 53 15.12 0.81 11.82
C LEU A 53 15.12 1.39 13.23
N LYS A 54 15.56 2.64 13.40
CA LYS A 54 15.36 3.37 14.67
C LYS A 54 13.87 3.42 15.02
N ASP A 55 13.54 3.30 16.30
CA ASP A 55 12.16 3.19 16.78
C ASP A 55 11.26 4.34 16.31
N ALA A 56 11.78 5.57 16.33
CA ALA A 56 11.04 6.75 15.85
C ALA A 56 10.64 6.64 14.38
N PHE A 57 11.55 6.21 13.49
CA PHE A 57 11.25 6.00 12.07
C PHE A 57 10.27 4.85 11.86
N LYS A 58 10.41 3.77 12.63
CA LYS A 58 9.52 2.62 12.57
C LYS A 58 8.09 2.98 12.93
N ILE A 59 7.89 3.74 14.01
CA ILE A 59 6.57 4.23 14.43
C ILE A 59 5.98 5.15 13.37
N PHE A 60 6.75 6.13 12.89
CA PHE A 60 6.30 7.06 11.87
C PHE A 60 5.84 6.35 10.60
N PHE A 61 6.65 5.43 10.05
CA PHE A 61 6.29 4.68 8.84
C PHE A 61 5.12 3.71 9.05
N SER A 62 5.01 3.13 10.25
CA SER A 62 3.89 2.24 10.57
C SER A 62 2.54 2.97 10.60
N LEU A 63 2.53 4.30 10.77
CA LEU A 63 1.33 5.14 10.67
C LEU A 63 1.18 5.78 9.29
N PHE A 64 2.29 6.20 8.68
CA PHE A 64 2.29 6.92 7.41
C PHE A 64 1.86 6.03 6.22
N LEU A 65 2.42 4.81 6.10
CA LEU A 65 2.10 3.92 4.99
C LEU A 65 0.61 3.55 4.92
N PRO A 66 -0.08 3.17 6.02
CA PRO A 66 -1.52 2.93 5.97
C PRO A 66 -2.34 4.13 5.49
N ILE A 67 -1.95 5.36 5.86
CA ILE A 67 -2.67 6.57 5.44
C ILE A 67 -2.56 6.75 3.93
N ILE A 68 -1.36 6.63 3.38
CA ILE A 68 -1.14 6.72 1.93
C ILE A 68 -1.84 5.55 1.21
N GLY A 69 -1.73 4.33 1.71
CA GLY A 69 -2.43 3.17 1.15
C GLY A 69 -3.96 3.31 1.11
N VAL A 70 -4.57 3.97 2.11
CA VAL A 70 -6.01 4.30 2.08
C VAL A 70 -6.32 5.32 0.98
N ILE A 71 -5.47 6.34 0.81
CA ILE A 71 -5.62 7.33 -0.26
C ILE A 71 -5.52 6.63 -1.64
N GLU A 72 -4.50 5.80 -1.84
CA GLU A 72 -4.31 5.03 -3.08
C GLU A 72 -5.51 4.12 -3.38
N PHE A 73 -6.03 3.44 -2.35
CA PHE A 73 -7.21 2.59 -2.50
C PHE A 73 -8.44 3.40 -2.94
N ILE A 74 -8.68 4.56 -2.32
CA ILE A 74 -9.78 5.47 -2.70
C ILE A 74 -9.59 5.93 -4.15
N LEU A 75 -8.38 6.33 -4.54
CA LEU A 75 -8.10 6.74 -5.93
C LEU A 75 -8.29 5.58 -6.91
N GLY A 76 -7.95 4.34 -6.52
CA GLY A 76 -8.17 3.16 -7.34
C GLY A 76 -9.65 2.81 -7.51
N LEU A 77 -10.53 3.18 -6.56
CA LEU A 77 -11.98 3.09 -6.75
C LEU A 77 -12.49 4.03 -7.84
N PHE A 78 -11.90 5.23 -7.96
CA PHE A 78 -12.28 6.23 -8.97
C PHE A 78 -11.48 6.14 -10.27
N ALA A 79 -10.47 5.27 -10.33
CA ALA A 79 -9.66 5.07 -11.51
C ALA A 79 -10.51 4.61 -12.69
N ASN A 80 -10.23 5.14 -13.89
CA ASN A 80 -10.90 4.66 -15.10
C ASN A 80 -10.52 3.18 -15.35
N SER A 81 -11.45 2.40 -15.89
CA SER A 81 -11.23 0.99 -16.23
C SER A 81 -10.19 0.75 -17.33
N GLN A 82 -9.79 1.81 -18.02
CA GLN A 82 -8.75 1.79 -19.04
C GLN A 82 -7.38 2.10 -18.43
N PHE A 83 -6.35 1.36 -18.86
CA PHE A 83 -4.96 1.64 -18.51
C PHE A 83 -4.45 2.94 -19.15
N LYS A 84 -4.92 3.25 -20.35
CA LYS A 84 -4.44 4.39 -21.13
C LYS A 84 -5.04 5.68 -20.58
N ASP A 85 -4.21 6.72 -20.49
CA ASP A 85 -4.58 8.08 -20.07
C ASP A 85 -5.29 8.14 -18.69
N ASN A 86 -4.92 7.23 -17.79
CA ASN A 86 -5.48 7.12 -16.45
C ASN A 86 -4.61 7.84 -15.41
N TRP A 87 -4.94 9.10 -15.15
CA TRP A 87 -4.23 9.95 -14.19
C TRP A 87 -4.24 9.41 -12.76
N PHE A 88 -5.30 8.72 -12.33
CA PHE A 88 -5.36 8.10 -11.01
C PHE A 88 -4.35 6.96 -10.89
N LEU A 89 -4.25 6.11 -11.93
CA LEU A 89 -3.25 5.04 -11.98
C LEU A 89 -1.83 5.63 -11.96
N VAL A 90 -1.57 6.67 -12.74
CA VAL A 90 -0.27 7.37 -12.73
C VAL A 90 0.07 7.86 -11.33
N PHE A 91 -0.86 8.51 -10.63
CA PHE A 91 -0.65 8.97 -9.26
C PHE A 91 -0.34 7.82 -8.29
N ILE A 92 -1.10 6.73 -8.35
CA ILE A 92 -0.88 5.53 -7.52
C ILE A 92 0.52 4.95 -7.77
N VAL A 93 0.96 4.85 -9.03
CA VAL A 93 2.31 4.36 -9.34
C VAL A 93 3.39 5.26 -8.75
N PHE A 94 3.25 6.58 -8.87
CA PHE A 94 4.21 7.52 -8.27
C PHE A 94 4.21 7.48 -6.75
N ALA A 95 3.04 7.31 -6.12
CA ALA A 95 2.91 7.18 -4.67
C ALA A 95 3.62 5.91 -4.17
N LEU A 96 3.32 4.75 -4.73
CA LEU A 96 3.98 3.47 -4.41
C LEU A 96 5.51 3.53 -4.62
N MET A 97 5.97 4.16 -5.71
CA MET A 97 7.39 4.39 -5.94
C MET A 97 8.01 5.26 -4.84
N GLY A 98 7.33 6.35 -4.47
CA GLY A 98 7.75 7.25 -3.39
C GLY A 98 7.88 6.53 -2.06
N GLU A 99 6.89 5.72 -1.68
CA GLU A 99 6.91 4.92 -0.44
C GLU A 99 8.10 3.95 -0.41
N ALA A 100 8.35 3.24 -1.51
CA ALA A 100 9.46 2.30 -1.62
C ALA A 100 10.82 3.02 -1.53
N ILE A 101 10.99 4.16 -2.22
CA ILE A 101 12.21 4.97 -2.16
C ILE A 101 12.45 5.47 -0.73
N LEU A 102 11.42 6.01 -0.08
CA LEU A 102 11.51 6.53 1.29
C LEU A 102 11.95 5.43 2.27
N LEU A 103 11.39 4.22 2.14
CA LEU A 103 11.78 3.08 2.96
C LEU A 103 13.27 2.73 2.78
N VAL A 104 13.76 2.71 1.54
CA VAL A 104 15.17 2.43 1.25
C VAL A 104 16.10 3.51 1.81
N VAL A 105 15.74 4.78 1.65
CA VAL A 105 16.52 5.92 2.17
C VAL A 105 16.64 5.83 3.69
N ILE A 106 15.53 5.61 4.39
CA ILE A 106 15.51 5.57 5.86
C ILE A 106 16.25 4.36 6.39
N LYS A 107 16.15 3.22 5.72
CA LYS A 107 16.99 2.06 6.05
C LYS A 107 18.46 2.44 6.03
N LYS A 108 18.94 3.12 4.98
CA LYS A 108 20.34 3.57 4.90
C LYS A 108 20.70 4.56 6.02
N VAL A 109 19.86 5.57 6.26
CA VAL A 109 20.09 6.58 7.30
C VAL A 109 20.12 5.95 8.70
N SER A 110 19.28 4.94 8.94
CA SER A 110 19.25 4.22 10.21
C SER A 110 20.53 3.41 10.45
N GLN A 111 21.16 2.88 9.40
CA GLN A 111 22.41 2.09 9.49
C GLN A 111 23.66 2.96 9.66
N ILE A 112 23.69 4.16 9.06
CA ILE A 112 24.84 5.07 9.18
C ILE A 112 24.96 5.63 10.61
N ASN A 113 23.82 5.80 11.29
CA ASN A 113 23.74 6.43 12.62
C ASN A 113 23.55 5.42 13.76
N SER A 114 23.98 4.16 13.60
CA SER A 114 23.98 3.11 14.64
C SER A 114 25.41 2.79 15.07
#